data_AF-A0A2N2CWH4-F1
#
_entry.id   AF-A0A2N2CWH4-F1
#
_cell.length_a   1.000
_cell.length_b   1.000
_cell.length_c   1.000
_cell.angle_alpha   90.00
_cell.angle_beta   90.00
_cell.angle_gamma   90.00
#
_symmetry.space_group_name_H-M   'P 1'
#
loop_
_entity.id
_entity.type
_entity.pdbx_description
1 polymer ?
#
loop_
_entity_poly.entity_id
_entity_poly.type
_entity_poly.pdbx_seq_one_letter_code
_entity_poly.pdbx_strand_id
1 'polypeptide(L)'
;LLGSFSAGPIYAAFPVCKMLLSKGASIANIVIILSTWAVIKIPMLITESKFLGPEFMVVRWILTTLAIFLMGYITSRFVKPEDLPADDEAAALVDPLSLNPDYCVGCGLCAKIAPSHFKMVDKKATVISQTLSSGDGLAIKDAVAKCPSQIIRFHP
;
A
#
# COMPACT_ATOMS: atom_id res chain seq x y z
N LEU A 1 -8.24 11.20 -12.99
CA LEU A 1 -7.19 11.78 -13.85
C LEU A 1 -5.83 11.10 -13.66
N LEU A 2 -5.30 10.98 -12.44
CA LEU A 2 -4.01 10.29 -12.18
C LEU A 2 -3.96 8.84 -12.72
N GLY A 3 -5.05 8.06 -12.58
CA GLY A 3 -5.13 6.69 -13.12
C GLY A 3 -5.21 6.59 -14.64
N SER A 4 -5.49 7.69 -15.35
CA SER A 4 -5.76 7.65 -16.80
C SER A 4 -4.50 7.77 -17.66
N PHE A 5 -3.45 8.37 -17.11
CA PHE A 5 -2.16 8.53 -17.79
C PHE A 5 -1.26 7.30 -17.63
N SER A 6 -1.51 6.47 -16.62
CA SER A 6 -0.74 5.27 -16.37
C SER A 6 -1.23 4.12 -17.25
N ALA A 7 -0.49 3.81 -18.31
CA ALA A 7 -0.63 2.57 -19.08
C ALA A 7 -0.15 1.32 -18.30
N GLY A 8 -0.01 1.45 -16.97
CA GLY A 8 0.32 0.36 -16.09
C GLY A 8 -0.85 -0.63 -15.94
N PRO A 9 -0.56 -1.92 -15.74
CA PRO A 9 -1.58 -2.90 -15.37
C PRO A 9 -2.21 -2.56 -14.02
N ILE A 10 -3.46 -3.01 -13.81
CA ILE A 10 -4.25 -2.69 -12.62
C ILE A 10 -3.54 -3.07 -11.31
N TYR A 11 -2.62 -4.04 -11.33
CA TYR A 11 -1.92 -4.44 -10.13
C TYR A 11 -0.99 -3.37 -9.56
N ALA A 12 -0.50 -2.44 -10.41
CA ALA A 12 0.27 -1.29 -9.96
C ALA A 12 -0.56 -0.32 -9.11
N ALA A 13 -1.89 -0.44 -9.16
CA ALA A 13 -2.83 0.35 -8.37
C ALA A 13 -2.99 -0.10 -6.94
N PHE A 14 -2.81 -1.39 -6.68
CA PHE A 14 -3.02 -1.93 -5.34
C PHE A 14 -2.07 -1.33 -4.30
N PRO A 15 -0.75 -1.19 -4.54
CA PRO A 15 0.15 -0.57 -3.56
C PRO A 15 -0.24 0.87 -3.20
N VAL A 16 -0.58 1.68 -4.20
CA VAL A 16 -0.99 3.08 -4.02
C VAL A 16 -2.29 3.17 -3.24
N CYS A 17 -3.27 2.34 -3.60
CA CYS A 17 -4.56 2.29 -2.92
C CYS A 17 -4.42 1.80 -1.48
N LYS A 18 -3.55 0.82 -1.23
CA LYS A 18 -3.28 0.32 0.12
C LYS A 18 -2.57 1.36 1.00
N MET A 19 -1.61 2.10 0.44
CA MET A 19 -0.97 3.23 1.14
C MET A 19 -1.96 4.35 1.47
N LEU A 20 -2.90 4.65 0.57
CA LEU A 20 -3.94 5.64 0.82
C LEU A 20 -4.92 5.15 1.90
N LEU A 21 -5.28 3.87 1.86
CA LEU A 21 -6.13 3.25 2.87
C LEU A 21 -5.48 3.27 4.26
N SER A 22 -4.18 2.95 4.37
CA SER A 22 -3.45 3.02 5.65
C SER A 22 -3.34 4.44 6.21
N LYS A 23 -3.40 5.46 5.34
CA LYS A 23 -3.50 6.88 5.73
C LYS A 23 -4.92 7.35 6.07
N GLY A 24 -5.90 6.45 6.09
CA GLY A 24 -7.29 6.77 6.44
C GLY A 24 -8.12 7.33 5.29
N ALA A 25 -7.72 7.12 4.03
CA ALA A 25 -8.58 7.45 2.90
C ALA A 25 -9.88 6.62 2.94
N SER A 26 -10.99 7.23 2.53
CA SER A 26 -12.28 6.52 2.48
C SER A 26 -12.26 5.40 1.44
N ILE A 27 -12.99 4.32 1.74
CA ILE A 27 -13.15 3.17 0.83
C ILE A 27 -13.74 3.62 -0.51
N ALA A 28 -14.66 4.59 -0.50
CA ALA A 28 -15.18 5.21 -1.73
C ALA A 28 -14.06 5.72 -2.65
N ASN A 29 -13.09 6.45 -2.09
CA ASN A 29 -11.98 7.00 -2.86
C ASN A 29 -11.07 5.90 -3.42
N ILE A 30 -10.83 4.85 -2.64
CA ILE A 30 -10.04 3.70 -3.08
C ILE A 30 -10.70 3.01 -4.28
N VAL A 31 -12.01 2.73 -4.19
CA VAL A 31 -12.78 2.09 -5.26
C VAL A 31 -12.76 2.97 -6.52
N ILE A 32 -12.98 4.28 -6.38
CA ILE A 32 -12.95 5.21 -7.52
C ILE A 32 -11.58 5.21 -8.22
N ILE A 33 -10.48 5.22 -7.45
CA ILE A 33 -9.13 5.18 -8.00
C ILE A 33 -8.87 3.87 -8.75
N LEU A 34 -9.18 2.72 -8.13
CA LEU A 34 -9.00 1.40 -8.75
C LEU A 34 -9.82 1.25 -10.03
N SER A 35 -11.10 1.61 -10.00
CA SER A 35 -11.97 1.51 -11.17
C SER A 35 -11.57 2.47 -12.29
N THR A 36 -11.15 3.70 -11.95
CA THR A 36 -10.65 4.67 -12.93
C THR A 36 -9.40 4.14 -13.63
N TRP A 37 -8.47 3.54 -12.88
CA TRP A 37 -7.23 2.99 -13.43
C TRP A 37 -7.48 1.73 -14.28
N ALA A 38 -8.50 0.94 -13.95
CA ALA A 38 -8.91 -0.22 -14.74
C ALA A 38 -9.51 0.18 -16.10
N VAL A 39 -10.41 1.18 -16.10
CA VAL A 39 -11.31 1.45 -17.23
C VAL A 39 -10.84 2.59 -18.12
N ILE A 40 -10.34 3.68 -17.55
CA ILE A 40 -10.08 4.92 -18.29
C ILE A 40 -8.61 4.95 -18.71
N LYS A 41 -8.28 4.37 -19.86
CA LYS A 41 -6.93 4.40 -20.44
C LYS A 41 -6.91 5.30 -21.67
N ILE A 42 -6.09 6.36 -21.66
CA ILE A 42 -5.97 7.30 -22.79
C ILE A 42 -5.68 6.59 -24.13
N PRO A 43 -4.76 5.61 -24.21
CA PRO A 43 -4.53 4.87 -25.46
C PRO A 43 -5.78 4.14 -25.98
N MET A 44 -6.59 3.59 -25.08
CA MET A 44 -7.83 2.90 -25.42
C MET A 44 -8.87 3.86 -25.99
N LEU A 45 -9.06 5.03 -25.36
CA LEU A 45 -10.00 6.04 -25.81
C LEU A 45 -9.63 6.60 -27.19
N ILE A 46 -8.34 6.79 -27.47
CA ILE A 46 -7.86 7.24 -28.78
C ILE A 46 -8.15 6.19 -29.86
N THR A 47 -7.83 4.91 -29.59
CA THR A 47 -8.14 3.81 -30.50
C THR A 47 -9.64 3.71 -30.75
N GLU A 48 -10.46 3.80 -29.70
CA GLU A 48 -11.91 3.73 -29.80
C GLU A 48 -12.50 4.89 -30.62
N SER A 49 -12.00 6.10 -30.42
CA SER A 49 -12.42 7.26 -31.22
C SER A 49 -12.10 7.12 -32.72
N LYS A 50 -11.01 6.41 -33.07
CA LYS A 50 -10.61 6.16 -34.45
C LYS A 50 -11.41 5.04 -35.13
N PHE A 51 -11.87 4.03 -34.38
CA PHE A 51 -12.57 2.86 -34.94
C PHE A 51 -14.10 2.97 -34.87
N LEU A 52 -14.65 3.44 -33.74
CA LEU A 52 -16.10 3.51 -33.48
C LEU A 52 -16.66 4.94 -33.56
N GLY A 53 -15.80 5.94 -33.68
CA GLY A 53 -16.17 7.35 -33.74
C GLY A 53 -16.20 8.05 -32.38
N PRO A 54 -16.09 9.39 -32.37
CA PRO A 54 -16.00 10.18 -31.13
C PRO A 54 -17.30 10.20 -30.33
N GLU A 55 -18.47 10.08 -30.98
CA GLU A 55 -19.77 10.08 -30.31
C GLU A 55 -19.91 8.89 -29.35
N PHE A 56 -19.52 7.71 -29.80
CA PHE A 56 -19.53 6.50 -28.96
C PHE A 56 -18.56 6.61 -27.79
N MET A 57 -17.35 7.13 -28.03
CA MET A 57 -16.33 7.32 -27.00
C MET A 57 -16.81 8.25 -25.89
N VAL A 58 -17.45 9.38 -26.22
CA VAL A 58 -17.97 10.35 -25.23
C VAL A 58 -19.11 9.74 -24.41
N VAL A 59 -20.08 9.08 -25.07
CA VAL A 59 -21.20 8.42 -24.37
C VAL A 59 -20.67 7.38 -23.39
N ARG A 60 -19.74 6.52 -23.84
CA ARG A 60 -19.10 5.51 -23.00
C ARG A 60 -18.33 6.15 -21.84
N TRP A 61 -17.59 7.21 -22.07
CA TRP A 61 -16.79 7.88 -21.03
C TRP A 61 -17.67 8.49 -19.93
N ILE A 62 -18.78 9.14 -20.30
CA ILE A 62 -19.74 9.69 -19.35
C ILE A 62 -20.40 8.56 -18.54
N LEU A 63 -20.87 7.51 -19.23
CA LEU A 63 -21.55 6.39 -18.58
C LEU A 63 -20.62 5.66 -17.60
N THR A 64 -19.37 5.41 -18.00
CA THR A 64 -18.39 4.74 -17.13
C THR A 64 -18.00 5.63 -15.94
N THR A 65 -17.83 6.94 -16.13
CA THR A 65 -17.54 7.87 -15.04
C THR A 65 -18.67 7.87 -14.00
N LEU A 66 -19.93 7.96 -14.44
CA LEU A 66 -21.09 7.90 -13.54
C LEU A 66 -21.18 6.57 -12.79
N ALA A 67 -20.96 5.45 -13.49
CA ALA A 67 -20.97 4.12 -12.87
C ALA A 67 -19.88 3.95 -11.81
N ILE A 68 -18.69 4.51 -12.02
CA ILE A 68 -17.58 4.45 -11.05
C ILE A 68 -17.94 5.19 -9.76
N PHE A 69 -18.51 6.39 -9.85
CA PHE A 69 -18.94 7.13 -8.67
C PHE A 69 -20.06 6.39 -7.91
N LEU A 70 -21.02 5.83 -8.64
CA LEU A 70 -22.10 5.04 -8.05
C LEU A 70 -21.56 3.81 -7.31
N MET A 71 -20.65 3.05 -7.94
CA MET A 71 -19.98 1.92 -7.28
C MET A 71 -19.18 2.34 -6.05
N GLY A 72 -18.42 3.44 -6.13
CA GLY A 72 -17.65 3.94 -4.99
C GLY A 72 -18.54 4.25 -3.78
N TYR A 73 -19.68 4.89 -4.03
CA TYR A 73 -20.66 5.20 -2.98
C TYR A 73 -21.29 3.94 -2.38
N ILE A 74 -21.77 3.02 -3.23
CA ILE A 74 -22.39 1.77 -2.78
C ILE A 74 -21.38 0.96 -1.97
N THR A 75 -20.20 0.69 -2.50
CA THR A 75 -19.18 -0.12 -1.82
C THR A 75 -18.78 0.49 -0.48
N SER A 76 -18.65 1.81 -0.39
CA SER A 76 -18.34 2.48 0.88
C SER A 76 -19.43 2.35 1.94
N ARG A 77 -20.67 2.02 1.55
CA ARG A 77 -21.78 1.78 2.48
C ARG A 77 -21.91 0.33 2.89
N PHE A 78 -21.54 -0.59 2.00
CA PHE A 78 -21.61 -2.04 2.23
C PHE A 78 -20.38 -2.58 2.94
N VAL A 79 -19.19 -2.05 2.66
CA VAL A 79 -17.91 -2.50 3.24
C VAL A 79 -17.50 -1.57 4.36
N LYS A 80 -17.29 -2.10 5.56
CA LYS A 80 -16.70 -1.33 6.66
C LYS A 80 -15.17 -1.47 6.66
N PRO A 81 -14.43 -0.48 7.19
CA PRO A 81 -12.98 -0.57 7.34
C PRO A 81 -12.54 -1.76 8.20
N GLU A 82 -13.41 -2.17 9.13
CA GLU A 82 -13.21 -3.30 10.06
C GLU A 82 -13.20 -4.68 9.35
N ASP A 83 -13.87 -4.78 8.19
CA ASP A 83 -13.98 -6.03 7.41
C ASP A 83 -12.79 -6.24 6.46
N LEU A 84 -11.93 -5.23 6.32
CA LEU A 84 -10.75 -5.32 5.46
C LEU A 84 -9.63 -6.05 6.23
N PRO A 85 -9.07 -7.13 5.67
CA PRO A 85 -7.99 -7.85 6.33
C PRO A 85 -6.81 -6.89 6.53
N ALA A 86 -6.34 -6.79 7.77
CA ALA A 86 -5.10 -6.12 8.12
C ALA A 86 -3.92 -6.95 7.60
N ASP A 87 -3.78 -7.04 6.28
CA ASP A 87 -2.76 -7.89 5.67
C ASP A 87 -1.40 -7.19 5.69
N ASP A 88 -0.48 -7.79 6.47
CA ASP A 88 0.93 -7.45 6.70
C ASP A 88 1.71 -7.03 5.41
N GLU A 89 1.30 -7.53 4.24
CA GLU A 89 2.04 -7.37 2.98
C GLU A 89 2.16 -5.94 2.43
N ALA A 90 1.47 -4.95 3.00
CA ALA A 90 1.80 -3.55 2.69
C ALA A 90 1.95 -2.64 3.88
N ALA A 91 1.98 -3.20 5.09
CA ALA A 91 2.90 -2.67 6.08
C ALA A 91 4.32 -2.82 5.52
N ALA A 92 4.67 -3.97 4.93
CA ALA A 92 5.97 -4.21 4.27
C ALA A 92 6.44 -3.16 3.24
N LEU A 93 5.51 -2.56 2.47
CA LEU A 93 5.83 -1.56 1.43
C LEU A 93 5.92 -0.11 1.97
N VAL A 94 5.45 0.13 3.20
CA VAL A 94 5.41 1.44 3.86
C VAL A 94 6.39 1.51 5.04
N ASP A 95 6.52 0.39 5.74
CA ASP A 95 7.35 0.10 6.91
C ASP A 95 8.15 -1.20 6.66
N PRO A 96 9.38 -1.12 6.12
CA PRO A 96 10.20 -2.29 5.84
C PRO A 96 10.61 -3.06 7.11
N LEU A 97 10.50 -2.42 8.29
CA LEU A 97 10.70 -3.06 9.58
C LEU A 97 9.39 -3.09 10.38
N SER A 98 8.91 -4.29 10.67
CA SER A 98 7.84 -4.50 11.65
C SER A 98 8.36 -5.26 12.87
N LEU A 99 7.85 -4.89 14.04
CA LEU A 99 8.24 -5.45 15.32
C LEU A 99 7.00 -5.65 16.18
N ASN A 100 6.85 -6.85 16.77
CA ASN A 100 5.80 -7.12 17.75
C ASN A 100 6.37 -7.03 19.20
N PRO A 101 6.06 -5.97 19.96
CA PRO A 101 6.65 -5.76 21.30
C PRO A 101 6.14 -6.76 22.34
N ASP A 102 5.04 -7.46 22.11
CA ASP A 102 4.43 -8.35 23.10
C ASP A 102 5.24 -9.62 23.33
N TYR A 103 5.98 -10.05 22.30
CA TYR A 103 6.88 -11.20 22.35
C TYR A 103 8.34 -10.78 22.62
N CYS A 104 8.59 -9.51 22.92
CA CYS A 104 9.93 -9.00 23.17
C CYS A 104 10.46 -9.43 24.55
N VAL A 105 11.60 -10.13 24.56
CA VAL A 105 12.27 -10.58 25.79
C VAL A 105 13.30 -9.58 26.35
N GLY A 106 13.46 -8.41 25.71
CA GLY A 106 14.29 -7.32 26.23
C GLY A 106 15.81 -7.50 26.16
N CYS A 107 16.33 -8.44 25.36
CA CYS A 107 17.76 -8.75 25.28
C CYS A 107 18.66 -7.61 24.72
N GLY A 108 18.09 -6.62 24.04
CA GLY A 108 18.82 -5.44 23.52
C GLY A 108 19.75 -5.68 22.32
N LEU A 109 19.82 -6.91 21.79
CA LEU A 109 20.70 -7.27 20.66
C LEU A 109 20.43 -6.42 19.40
N CYS A 110 19.16 -6.17 19.09
CA CYS A 110 18.75 -5.36 17.94
C CYS A 110 19.26 -3.91 18.03
N ALA A 111 19.12 -3.27 19.19
CA ALA A 111 19.62 -1.92 19.42
C ALA A 111 21.15 -1.83 19.40
N LYS A 112 21.86 -2.94 19.70
CA LYS A 112 23.32 -3.00 19.62
C LYS A 112 23.82 -3.22 18.19
N ILE A 113 23.15 -4.07 17.42
CA ILE A 113 23.55 -4.43 16.05
C ILE A 113 23.15 -3.33 15.05
N ALA A 114 21.96 -2.77 15.20
CA ALA A 114 21.41 -1.74 14.31
C ALA A 114 20.85 -0.56 15.14
N PRO A 115 21.72 0.24 15.80
CA PRO A 115 21.31 1.35 16.67
C PRO A 115 20.60 2.49 15.92
N SER A 116 20.79 2.60 14.60
CA SER A 116 20.08 3.55 13.74
C SER A 116 18.61 3.21 13.54
N HIS A 117 18.21 1.95 13.74
CA HIS A 117 16.86 1.46 13.47
C HIS A 117 16.11 1.00 14.72
N PHE A 118 16.81 0.57 15.77
CA PHE A 118 16.17 0.06 16.99
C PHE A 118 16.64 0.79 18.24
N LYS A 119 15.69 1.05 19.14
CA LYS A 119 15.94 1.58 20.48
C LYS A 119 15.18 0.74 21.52
N MET A 120 15.72 0.69 22.74
CA MET A 120 15.04 0.09 23.87
C MET A 120 14.23 1.17 24.61
N VAL A 121 12.92 0.96 24.75
CA VAL A 121 12.00 1.80 25.53
C VAL A 121 11.19 0.85 26.42
N ASP A 122 11.11 1.13 27.72
CA ASP A 122 10.37 0.30 28.69
C ASP A 122 10.75 -1.19 28.66
N LYS A 123 12.06 -1.48 28.52
CA LYS A 123 12.64 -2.84 28.39
C LYS A 123 12.20 -3.61 27.13
N LYS A 124 11.47 -2.99 26.21
CA LYS A 124 11.09 -3.56 24.91
C LYS A 124 11.82 -2.85 23.78
N ALA A 125 12.00 -3.55 22.66
CA ALA A 125 12.57 -2.97 21.45
C ALA A 125 11.50 -2.16 20.69
N THR A 126 11.91 -1.06 20.07
CA THR A 126 11.05 -0.17 19.27
C THR A 126 11.81 0.28 18.03
N VAL A 127 11.12 0.36 16.90
CA VAL A 127 11.69 0.85 15.64
C VAL A 127 11.71 2.38 15.66
N ILE A 128 12.86 2.99 15.40
CA ILE A 128 13.04 4.45 15.38
C ILE A 128 13.22 5.03 13.98
N SER A 129 13.57 4.20 12.99
CA SER A 129 13.75 4.62 11.60
C SER A 129 13.31 3.52 10.63
N GLN A 130 12.38 3.88 9.75
CA GLN A 130 11.88 3.05 8.64
C GLN A 130 12.68 3.26 7.34
N THR A 131 13.63 4.20 7.32
CA THR A 131 14.37 4.56 6.11
C THR A 131 15.62 3.70 5.97
N LEU A 132 15.66 2.82 4.96
CA LEU A 132 16.82 1.96 4.67
C LEU A 132 17.84 2.72 3.80
N SER A 133 19.05 2.95 4.32
CA SER A 133 20.18 3.35 3.47
C SER A 133 20.84 2.11 2.85
N SER A 134 21.55 2.28 1.73
CA SER A 134 22.16 1.19 0.94
C SER A 134 23.15 0.30 1.71
N GLY A 135 23.57 0.70 2.92
CA GLY A 135 24.45 -0.08 3.82
C GLY A 135 23.75 -0.77 5.00
N ASP A 136 22.50 -0.41 5.32
CA ASP A 136 21.85 -0.84 6.57
C ASP A 136 21.24 -2.24 6.49
N GLY A 137 20.96 -2.71 5.27
CA GLY A 137 20.29 -4.00 5.04
C GLY A 137 21.06 -5.20 5.60
N LEU A 138 22.40 -5.14 5.69
CA LEU A 138 23.19 -6.21 6.29
C LEU A 138 23.05 -6.24 7.82
N ALA A 139 23.11 -5.06 8.47
CA ALA A 139 22.97 -4.95 9.92
C ALA A 139 21.56 -5.35 10.39
N ILE A 140 20.52 -5.01 9.61
CA ILE A 140 19.14 -5.38 9.93
C ILE A 140 18.93 -6.89 9.79
N LYS A 141 19.45 -7.51 8.72
CA LYS A 141 19.39 -8.97 8.55
C LYS A 141 20.10 -9.71 9.69
N ASP A 142 21.25 -9.20 10.11
CA ASP A 142 21.98 -9.71 11.28
C ASP A 142 21.19 -9.58 12.58
N ALA A 143 20.50 -8.45 12.78
CA ALA A 143 19.65 -8.22 13.94
C ALA A 143 18.43 -9.15 13.97
N VAL A 144 17.82 -9.42 12.81
CA VAL A 144 16.71 -10.37 12.64
C VAL A 144 17.19 -11.79 12.99
N ALA A 145 18.33 -12.22 12.43
CA ALA A 145 18.88 -13.57 12.66
C ALA A 145 19.29 -13.81 14.12
N LYS A 146 19.80 -12.78 14.80
CA LYS A 146 20.25 -12.86 16.20
C LYS A 146 19.14 -12.58 17.21
N CYS A 147 17.91 -12.29 16.76
CA CYS A 147 16.78 -12.05 17.65
C CYS A 147 16.27 -13.37 18.24
N PRO A 148 16.41 -13.62 19.56
CA PRO A 148 16.06 -14.91 20.15
C PRO A 148 14.56 -15.21 20.09
N SER A 149 13.71 -14.18 20.17
CA SER A 149 12.25 -14.32 20.11
C SER A 149 11.67 -14.04 18.72
N GLN A 150 12.51 -13.84 17.69
CA GLN A 150 12.12 -13.64 16.29
C GLN A 150 11.00 -12.60 16.09
N ILE A 151 11.02 -11.52 16.87
CA ILE A 151 9.97 -10.48 16.84
C ILE A 151 10.12 -9.48 15.69
N ILE A 152 11.28 -9.48 15.05
CA ILE A 152 11.67 -8.51 14.03
C ILE A 152 11.39 -9.14 12.67
N ARG A 153 10.55 -8.50 11.87
CA ARG A 153 10.31 -8.87 10.48
C ARG A 153 10.91 -7.79 9.60
N PHE A 154 11.74 -8.22 8.66
CA PHE A 154 12.34 -7.35 7.66
C PHE A 154 11.76 -7.73 6.30
N HIS A 155 11.07 -6.78 5.68
CA HIS A 155 10.53 -6.91 4.34
C HIS A 155 11.43 -6.10 3.39
N PRO A 156 12.22 -6.77 2.52
CA PRO A 156 13.16 -6.10 1.62
C PRO A 156 12.48 -5.39 0.46
#